data_AF-E3IZA9-F1
#
_entry.id   AF-E3IZA9-F1
#
_cell.length_a   1.000
_cell.length_b   1.000
_cell.length_c   1.000
_cell.angle_alpha   90.00
_cell.angle_beta   90.00
_cell.angle_gamma   90.00
#
_symmetry.space_group_name_H-M   'P 1'
#
loop_
_entity.id
_entity.type
_entity.pdbx_description
1 polymer ?
#
loop_
_entity_poly.entity_id
_entity_poly.type
_entity_poly.pdbx_seq_one_letter_code
_entity_poly.pdbx_strand_id
1 'polypeptide(L)'
;MADVSVRFQVAGDSEIVLNLATGQAVRLVEAIMRKVSEAMSAQAAQASQNGLSPGMPMQMPAWPDMSGGPSTGGGPQHRMPG
;
A
#
# COMPACT_ATOMS: atom_id res chain seq x y z
N MET A 1 9.75 -42.75 -10.57
CA MET A 1 11.17 -42.34 -10.42
C MET A 1 11.18 -40.85 -10.18
N ALA A 2 12.04 -40.38 -9.29
CA ALA A 2 12.26 -38.95 -9.09
C ALA A 2 13.46 -38.53 -9.92
N ASP A 3 13.29 -37.47 -10.69
CA ASP A 3 14.32 -36.95 -11.59
C ASP A 3 15.06 -35.77 -10.95
N VAL A 4 14.46 -35.16 -9.93
CA VAL A 4 14.94 -33.93 -9.29
C VAL A 4 14.83 -34.04 -7.77
N SER A 5 15.87 -33.61 -7.05
CA SER A 5 15.85 -33.43 -5.60
C SER A 5 15.84 -31.95 -5.26
N VAL A 6 14.81 -31.49 -4.55
CA VAL A 6 14.70 -30.12 -4.05
C VAL A 6 15.00 -30.12 -2.56
N ARG A 7 15.89 -29.23 -2.12
CA ARG A 7 16.35 -29.14 -0.73
C ARG A 7 15.91 -27.80 -0.14
N PHE A 8 15.17 -27.84 0.97
CA PHE A 8 14.74 -26.65 1.71
C PHE A 8 15.47 -26.58 3.04
N GLN A 9 16.17 -25.47 3.27
CA GLN A 9 16.73 -25.16 4.58
C GLN A 9 15.64 -24.55 5.46
N VAL A 10 15.40 -25.19 6.59
CA VAL A 10 14.49 -24.73 7.64
C VAL A 10 15.36 -24.14 8.77
N ALA A 11 14.83 -23.15 9.50
CA ALA A 11 15.57 -22.45 10.55
C ALA A 11 16.31 -23.41 11.51
N GLY A 12 17.55 -23.03 11.86
CA GLY A 12 18.51 -23.91 12.54
C GLY A 12 19.29 -24.72 11.51
N ASP A 13 19.31 -26.05 11.70
CA ASP A 13 20.08 -27.01 10.88
C ASP A 13 19.18 -28.09 10.23
N SER A 14 17.88 -27.83 10.14
CA SER A 14 16.92 -28.81 9.61
C SER A 14 16.75 -28.66 8.10
N GLU A 15 16.72 -29.79 7.40
CA GLU A 15 16.54 -29.84 5.95
C GLU A 15 15.35 -30.70 5.57
N ILE A 16 14.60 -30.25 4.57
CA ILE A 16 13.57 -31.06 3.90
C ILE A 16 14.05 -31.37 2.49
N VAL A 17 14.15 -32.66 2.16
CA VAL A 17 14.51 -33.13 0.82
C VAL A 17 13.30 -33.75 0.13
N LEU A 18 12.91 -33.19 -1.01
CA LEU A 18 11.81 -33.68 -1.84
C LEU A 18 12.36 -34.28 -3.13
N ASN A 19 12.07 -35.56 -3.36
CA ASN A 19 12.40 -36.26 -4.60
C ASN A 19 11.17 -36.25 -5.51
N LEU A 20 11.22 -35.46 -6.56
CA LEU A 20 10.08 -35.14 -7.41
C LEU A 20 10.36 -35.51 -8.87
N ALA A 21 9.31 -35.78 -9.63
CA ALA A 21 9.41 -35.76 -11.08
C ALA A 21 9.62 -34.32 -11.56
N THR A 22 10.29 -34.13 -12.70
CA THR A 22 10.63 -32.78 -13.23
C THR A 22 9.42 -31.85 -13.30
N GLY A 23 8.27 -32.34 -13.79
CA GLY A 23 7.05 -31.53 -13.88
C GLY A 23 6.45 -31.13 -12.52
N GLN A 24 6.71 -31.90 -11.46
CA GLN A 24 6.28 -31.55 -10.09
C GLN A 24 7.22 -30.50 -9.48
N ALA A 25 8.53 -30.62 -9.72
CA ALA A 25 9.51 -29.65 -9.27
C ALA A 25 9.26 -28.26 -9.87
N VAL A 26 8.94 -28.17 -11.17
CA VAL A 26 8.59 -26.90 -11.84
C VAL A 26 7.37 -26.26 -11.17
N ARG A 27 6.28 -27.00 -10.97
CA ARG A 27 5.07 -26.49 -10.32
C ARG A 27 5.33 -26.01 -8.88
N LEU A 28 6.23 -26.70 -8.17
CA LEU A 28 6.62 -26.29 -6.82
C LEU A 28 7.34 -24.94 -6.85
N VAL A 29 8.30 -24.75 -7.75
CA VAL A 29 9.02 -23.46 -7.91
C VAL A 29 8.05 -22.34 -8.27
N GLU A 30 7.13 -22.58 -9.21
CA GLU A 30 6.10 -21.60 -9.59
C GLU A 30 5.21 -21.20 -8.40
N ALA A 31 4.75 -22.18 -7.63
CA ALA A 31 3.92 -21.93 -6.44
C ALA A 31 4.67 -21.13 -5.37
N ILE A 32 5.96 -21.45 -5.14
CA ILE A 32 6.82 -20.71 -4.21
C ILE A 32 7.00 -19.27 -4.67
N MET A 33 7.37 -19.06 -5.95
CA MET A 33 7.61 -17.71 -6.47
C MET A 33 6.35 -16.84 -6.41
N ARG A 34 5.18 -17.44 -6.69
CA ARG A 34 3.90 -16.76 -6.51
C ARG A 34 3.66 -16.36 -5.05
N LYS A 35 3.89 -17.28 -4.10
CA LYS A 35 3.76 -17.00 -2.66
C LYS A 35 4.73 -15.94 -2.17
N VAL A 36 5.97 -15.94 -2.65
CA VAL A 36 6.98 -14.93 -2.33
C VAL A 36 6.56 -13.57 -2.87
N SER A 37 6.08 -13.50 -4.11
CA SER A 37 5.55 -12.26 -4.69
C SER A 37 4.36 -11.71 -3.91
N GLU A 38 3.43 -12.57 -3.51
CA GLU A 38 2.29 -12.21 -2.64
C GLU A 38 2.79 -11.64 -1.29
N ALA A 39 3.75 -12.30 -0.66
CA ALA A 39 4.31 -11.86 0.62
C ALA A 39 5.06 -10.51 0.50
N MET A 40 5.88 -10.34 -0.53
CA MET A 40 6.60 -9.09 -0.80
C MET A 40 5.64 -7.94 -1.10
N SER A 41 4.57 -8.20 -1.85
CA SER A 41 3.52 -7.21 -2.13
C SER A 41 2.77 -6.81 -0.86
N ALA A 42 2.48 -7.76 0.03
CA ALA A 42 1.87 -7.49 1.32
C ALA A 42 2.79 -6.65 2.23
N GLN A 43 4.09 -6.95 2.24
CA GLN A 43 5.09 -6.15 2.97
C GLN A 43 5.19 -4.72 2.43
N ALA A 44 5.17 -4.54 1.10
CA ALA A 44 5.16 -3.22 0.49
C ALA A 44 3.90 -2.42 0.85
N ALA A 45 2.74 -3.08 0.91
CA ALA A 45 1.49 -2.45 1.33
C ALA A 45 1.53 -2.02 2.82
N GLN A 46 2.13 -2.83 3.70
CA GLN A 46 2.31 -2.49 5.11
C GLN A 46 3.32 -1.35 5.33
N ALA A 47 4.40 -1.30 4.54
CA ALA A 47 5.37 -0.20 4.58
C ALA A 47 4.74 1.13 4.13
N SER A 48 3.79 1.09 3.19
CA SER A 48 3.01 2.25 2.76
C SER A 48 1.99 2.71 3.83
N GLN A 49 1.45 1.79 4.63
CA GLN A 49 0.52 2.13 5.72
C GLN A 49 1.20 2.74 6.97
N ASN A 50 2.47 2.41 7.25
CA ASN A 50 3.21 3.02 8.37
C ASN A 50 3.87 4.37 8.03
N GLY A 51 3.73 4.86 6.79
CA GLY A 51 4.26 6.16 6.34
C GLY A 51 3.23 7.31 6.35
N LEU A 52 1.97 7.06 6.71
CA LEU A 52 0.94 8.09 6.80
C LEU A 52 0.65 8.40 8.27
N SER A 53 1.35 9.41 8.76
CA SER A 53 1.08 10.07 10.03
C SER A 53 -0.42 10.39 10.18
N PRO A 54 -1.08 10.01 11.29
CA PRO A 54 -2.48 10.35 11.55
C PRO A 54 -2.53 11.80 12.06
N GLY A 55 -2.51 12.73 11.12
CA GLY A 55 -2.63 14.14 11.43
C GLY A 55 -3.02 14.90 10.18
N MET A 56 -4.33 15.02 9.97
CA MET A 56 -5.03 16.19 9.39
C MET A 56 -6.44 15.72 9.01
N PRO A 57 -7.50 16.17 9.71
CA PRO A 57 -8.86 15.95 9.26
C PRO A 57 -9.16 16.89 8.09
N MET A 58 -9.92 16.37 7.12
CA MET A 58 -10.88 17.13 6.30
C MET A 58 -10.35 18.29 5.44
N GLN A 59 -10.33 18.12 4.11
CA GLN A 59 -11.34 18.73 3.21
C GLN A 59 -11.03 18.48 1.72
N MET A 60 -11.97 17.76 1.08
CA MET A 60 -12.56 17.91 -0.26
C MET A 60 -11.72 18.26 -1.52
N PRO A 61 -12.10 17.71 -2.70
CA PRO A 61 -11.48 18.05 -3.98
C PRO A 61 -11.80 19.50 -4.32
N ALA A 62 -10.75 20.29 -4.61
CA ALA A 62 -10.88 21.67 -5.08
C ALA A 62 -11.63 21.71 -6.41
N TRP A 63 -12.94 21.95 -6.33
CA TRP A 63 -13.73 22.59 -7.38
C TRP A 63 -13.46 24.09 -7.30
N PRO A 64 -13.40 24.82 -8.42
CA PRO A 64 -13.01 26.22 -8.42
C PRO A 64 -14.17 27.06 -7.91
N ASP A 65 -14.17 27.40 -6.62
CA ASP A 65 -15.06 28.43 -6.09
C ASP A 65 -14.34 29.78 -6.00
N MET A 66 -15.07 30.76 -6.50
CA MET A 66 -14.76 32.17 -6.50
C MET A 66 -14.61 32.72 -5.08
N SER A 67 -14.01 33.90 -5.02
CA SER A 67 -14.12 34.92 -3.96
C SER A 67 -13.04 34.92 -2.87
N GLY A 68 -12.20 35.96 -2.96
CA GLY A 68 -11.13 36.25 -1.99
C GLY A 68 -10.44 37.59 -2.16
N GLY A 69 -11.18 38.68 -2.43
CA GLY A 69 -10.79 40.06 -2.05
C GLY A 69 -10.71 41.12 -3.17
N PRO A 70 -10.72 42.44 -2.85
CA PRO A 70 -10.82 43.06 -1.52
C PRO A 70 -12.08 43.92 -1.31
N SER A 71 -12.32 44.22 -0.04
CA SER A 71 -13.39 45.03 0.55
C SER A 71 -13.68 46.36 -0.17
N THR A 72 -14.95 46.56 -0.55
CA THR A 72 -15.56 47.90 -0.62
C THR A 72 -17.01 47.74 -0.17
N GLY A 73 -17.24 48.01 1.12
CA GLY A 73 -18.53 47.82 1.77
C GLY A 73 -19.60 48.71 1.15
N GLY A 74 -20.61 48.07 0.55
CA GLY A 74 -21.84 48.70 0.11
C GLY A 74 -23.01 48.02 0.82
N GLY A 75 -23.53 48.65 1.86
CA GLY A 75 -24.74 48.21 2.55
C GLY A 75 -25.27 49.31 3.48
N PRO A 76 -26.58 49.60 3.50
CA PRO A 76 -27.09 50.94 3.78
C PRO A 76 -27.64 51.12 5.21
N GLN A 77 -27.81 52.41 5.57
CA GLN A 77 -28.81 53.01 6.48
C GLN A 77 -28.32 53.69 7.78
N HIS A 78 -28.66 55.00 7.84
CA HIS A 78 -29.13 55.79 8.99
C HIS A 78 -28.23 56.02 10.22
N ARG A 79 -27.78 57.28 10.42
CA ARG A 79 -28.41 58.33 11.28
C ARG A 79 -27.34 59.31 11.84
N MET A 80 -27.57 60.63 11.68
CA MET A 80 -26.97 61.75 12.45
C MET A 80 -27.23 61.57 13.97
N PRO A 81 -26.53 62.21 14.96
CA PRO A 81 -26.09 63.62 15.00
C PRO A 81 -24.78 63.93 15.78
N GLY A 82 -24.36 65.20 15.79
CA GLY A 82 -23.29 65.74 16.64
C GLY A 82 -22.67 67.00 16.06
#